data_AF-A0A6L8KLJ6-F1
#
_entry.id   AF-A0A6L8KLJ6-F1
#
_cell.length_a   1.000
_cell.length_b   1.000
_cell.length_c   1.000
_cell.angle_alpha   90.00
_cell.angle_beta   90.00
_cell.angle_gamma   90.00
#
_symmetry.space_group_name_H-M   'P 1'
#
loop_
_entity.id
_entity.type
_entity.pdbx_description
1 polymer ?
#
loop_
_entity_poly.entity_id
_entity_poly.type
_entity_poly.pdbx_seq_one_letter_code
_entity_poly.pdbx_strand_id
1 'polypeptide(L)'
;MLNQDAIHAIILQALNNINDERGPDEQLTVGLDTRLFGADAVLDSLSLVSVIVDVEGAVSEQAGRDISLTDDRAMSQAVSPFTDVNSLTAYIELLLSEQA
;
A
#
# COMPACT_ATOMS: atom_id res chain seq x y z
N MET A 1 -0.20 19.08 -2.26
CA MET A 1 -0.76 18.00 -1.41
C MET A 1 -0.90 16.79 -2.29
N LEU A 2 -0.40 15.64 -1.85
CA LEU A 2 -0.59 14.37 -2.57
C LEU A 2 -2.09 14.07 -2.59
N ASN A 3 -2.64 13.77 -3.76
CA ASN A 3 -4.05 13.47 -3.98
C ASN A 3 -4.26 11.96 -4.06
N GLN A 4 -5.51 11.52 -3.81
CA GLN A 4 -5.90 10.10 -3.80
C GLN A 4 -5.44 9.34 -5.06
N ASP A 5 -5.55 9.97 -6.23
CA ASP A 5 -5.14 9.37 -7.52
C ASP A 5 -3.63 9.07 -7.57
N ALA A 6 -2.79 9.96 -7.02
CA ALA A 6 -1.36 9.73 -6.93
C ALA A 6 -1.03 8.60 -5.95
N ILE A 7 -1.75 8.51 -4.83
CA ILE A 7 -1.58 7.41 -3.86
C ILE A 7 -1.95 6.07 -4.51
N HIS A 8 -3.09 6.00 -5.21
CA HIS A 8 -3.46 4.81 -5.98
C HIS A 8 -2.39 4.42 -6.99
N ALA A 9 -1.86 5.38 -7.74
CA ALA A 9 -0.80 5.12 -8.72
C ALA A 9 0.45 4.53 -8.06
N ILE A 10 0.86 5.05 -6.89
CA ILE A 10 2.00 4.52 -6.13
C ILE A 10 1.75 3.09 -5.68
N ILE A 11 0.58 2.80 -5.11
CA ILE A 11 0.23 1.44 -4.64
C ILE A 11 0.19 0.46 -5.81
N LEU A 12 -0.48 0.83 -6.91
CA LEU A 12 -0.55 0.00 -8.11
C LEU A 12 0.83 -0.22 -8.72
N GLN A 13 1.71 0.79 -8.69
CA GLN A 13 3.08 0.65 -9.16
C GLN A 13 3.87 -0.35 -8.31
N ALA A 14 3.78 -0.27 -6.98
CA ALA A 14 4.43 -1.22 -6.09
C ALA A 14 3.92 -2.66 -6.30
N LEU A 15 2.61 -2.82 -6.54
CA LEU A 15 2.03 -4.12 -6.88
C LEU A 15 2.52 -4.64 -8.24
N ASN A 16 2.62 -3.76 -9.24
CA ASN A 16 3.16 -4.11 -10.54
C ASN A 16 4.63 -4.51 -10.48
N ASN A 17 5.44 -3.87 -9.64
CA ASN A 17 6.85 -4.24 -9.45
C ASN A 17 6.98 -5.70 -9.00
N ILE A 18 6.18 -6.10 -7.99
CA ILE A 18 6.15 -7.48 -7.53
C ILE A 18 5.63 -8.43 -8.61
N ASN A 19 4.68 -7.98 -9.43
CA ASN A 19 4.20 -8.75 -10.57
C ASN A 19 5.28 -8.94 -11.63
N ASP A 20 6.10 -7.94 -11.91
CA ASP A 20 7.19 -8.02 -12.90
C ASP A 20 8.25 -9.05 -12.49
N GLU A 21 8.46 -9.21 -11.18
CA GLU A 21 9.32 -10.26 -10.62
C GLU A 21 8.72 -11.67 -10.69
N ARG A 22 7.41 -11.79 -10.94
CA ARG A 22 6.70 -13.07 -11.05
C ARG A 22 6.73 -13.62 -12.47
N GLY A 23 6.63 -14.94 -12.59
CA GLY A 23 6.47 -15.59 -13.89
C GLY A 23 5.22 -15.11 -14.63
N PRO A 24 5.17 -15.24 -15.96
CA PRO A 24 3.98 -14.87 -16.76
C PRO A 24 2.72 -15.65 -16.36
N ASP A 25 2.87 -16.86 -15.82
CA ASP A 25 1.76 -17.69 -15.31
C ASP A 25 1.35 -17.35 -13.87
N GLU A 26 2.08 -16.47 -13.19
CA GLU A 26 1.86 -16.09 -11.77
C GLU A 26 1.48 -14.61 -11.62
N GLN A 27 1.17 -13.95 -12.74
CA GLN A 27 0.72 -12.55 -12.77
C GLN A 27 -0.59 -12.37 -12.00
N LEU A 28 -0.59 -11.44 -11.06
CA LEU A 28 -1.76 -11.03 -10.30
C LEU A 28 -2.57 -9.99 -11.08
N THR A 29 -3.88 -10.02 -10.87
CA THR A 29 -4.75 -8.90 -11.26
C THR A 29 -4.71 -7.84 -10.15
N VAL A 30 -4.02 -6.73 -10.41
CA VAL A 30 -3.88 -5.61 -9.48
C VAL A 30 -4.90 -4.50 -9.82
N GLY A 31 -5.56 -3.96 -8.81
CA GLY A 31 -6.63 -2.98 -8.93
C GLY A 31 -7.03 -2.41 -7.57
N LEU A 32 -7.97 -1.47 -7.55
CA LEU A 32 -8.38 -0.76 -6.32
C LEU A 32 -9.08 -1.66 -5.29
N ASP A 33 -9.71 -2.74 -5.76
CA ASP A 33 -10.36 -3.75 -4.92
C ASP A 33 -9.45 -4.95 -4.61
N THR A 34 -8.17 -4.90 -5.02
CA THR A 34 -7.23 -5.98 -4.74
C THR A 34 -7.00 -6.11 -3.24
N ARG A 35 -7.23 -7.32 -2.72
CA ARG A 35 -6.97 -7.70 -1.33
C ARG A 35 -5.47 -7.86 -1.10
N LEU A 36 -4.91 -7.04 -0.21
CA LEU A 36 -3.48 -7.05 0.09
C LEU A 36 -3.14 -7.93 1.30
N PHE A 37 -4.10 -8.16 2.20
CA PHE A 37 -3.93 -8.95 3.42
C PHE A 37 -5.19 -9.75 3.78
N GLY A 38 -5.00 -10.90 4.42
CA GLY A 38 -6.06 -11.82 4.84
C GLY A 38 -6.10 -13.14 4.07
N ALA A 39 -7.15 -13.92 4.28
CA ALA A 39 -7.29 -15.26 3.68
C ALA A 39 -7.45 -15.24 2.15
N ASP A 40 -8.00 -14.15 1.61
CA ASP A 40 -8.21 -13.93 0.17
C ASP A 40 -7.13 -13.03 -0.45
N ALA A 41 -6.02 -12.78 0.25
CA ALA A 41 -4.95 -11.92 -0.23
C ALA A 41 -4.17 -12.58 -1.37
N VAL A 42 -3.81 -11.77 -2.36
CA VAL A 42 -2.95 -12.19 -3.47
C VAL A 42 -1.45 -12.07 -3.15
N LEU A 43 -1.13 -11.42 -2.04
CA LEU A 43 0.23 -11.19 -1.56
C LEU A 43 0.52 -12.06 -0.34
N ASP A 44 1.71 -12.65 -0.34
CA ASP A 44 2.29 -13.25 0.85
C ASP A 44 2.79 -12.17 1.83
N SER A 45 3.03 -12.56 3.07
CA SER A 45 3.51 -11.64 4.12
C SER A 45 4.79 -10.90 3.74
N LEU A 46 5.73 -11.54 3.04
CA LEU A 46 6.97 -10.91 2.58
C LEU A 46 6.72 -9.93 1.43
N SER A 47 5.89 -10.31 0.45
CA SER A 47 5.51 -9.41 -0.64
C SER A 47 4.77 -8.19 -0.12
N LEU A 48 3.87 -8.37 0.86
CA LEU A 48 3.17 -7.27 1.50
C LEU A 48 4.14 -6.29 2.17
N VAL A 49 5.13 -6.79 2.92
CA VAL A 49 6.15 -5.92 3.52
C VAL A 49 6.91 -5.13 2.45
N SER A 50 7.24 -5.76 1.31
CA SER A 50 7.88 -5.06 0.20
C SER A 50 7.00 -3.95 -0.37
N VAL A 51 5.71 -4.22 -0.64
CA VAL A 51 4.76 -3.19 -1.09
C VAL A 51 4.71 -2.04 -0.11
N ILE A 52 4.63 -2.33 1.18
CA ILE A 52 4.53 -1.31 2.23
C ILE A 52 5.75 -0.39 2.20
N VAL A 53 6.97 -0.95 2.16
CA VAL A 53 8.21 -0.17 2.12
C VAL A 53 8.30 0.68 0.85
N ASP A 54 7.95 0.12 -0.31
CA ASP A 54 7.95 0.84 -1.59
C ASP A 54 6.96 2.00 -1.59
N VAL A 55 5.73 1.76 -1.11
CA VAL A 55 4.68 2.79 -1.02
C VAL A 55 5.07 3.86 -0.03
N GLU A 56 5.59 3.49 1.15
CA GLU A 56 6.05 4.41 2.18
C GLU A 56 7.13 5.36 1.65
N GLY A 57 8.14 4.81 0.97
CA GLY A 57 9.20 5.60 0.35
C GLY A 57 8.67 6.55 -0.72
N ALA A 58 7.91 6.03 -1.69
CA ALA A 58 7.40 6.83 -2.80
C ALA A 58 6.41 7.92 -2.35
N VAL A 59 5.57 7.65 -1.35
CA VAL A 59 4.69 8.65 -0.74
C VAL A 59 5.53 9.69 0.01
N SER A 60 6.53 9.27 0.78
CA SER A 60 7.37 10.20 1.56
C SER A 60 8.15 11.15 0.66
N GLU A 61 8.71 10.64 -0.44
CA GLU A 61 9.38 11.43 -1.46
C GLU A 61 8.45 12.46 -2.10
N GLN A 62 7.23 12.06 -2.50
CA GLN A 62 6.28 12.97 -3.16
C GLN A 62 5.62 13.96 -2.19
N ALA A 63 5.38 13.54 -0.95
CA ALA A 63 4.82 14.39 0.09
C ALA A 63 5.87 15.34 0.69
N GLY A 64 7.17 15.03 0.52
CA GLY A 64 8.27 15.79 1.11
C GLY A 64 8.40 15.63 2.62
N ARG A 65 7.88 14.53 3.19
CA ARG A 65 7.93 14.20 4.62
C ARG A 65 7.79 12.70 4.83
N ASP A 66 8.41 12.19 5.88
CA ASP A 66 8.36 10.78 6.23
C ASP A 66 6.99 10.37 6.82
N ILE A 67 6.42 9.31 6.25
CA ILE A 67 5.27 8.60 6.80
C ILE A 67 5.69 7.20 7.28
N SER A 68 4.96 6.66 8.26
CA SER A 68 5.16 5.30 8.77
C SER A 68 3.87 4.52 8.60
N LEU A 69 3.86 3.55 7.68
CA LEU A 69 2.71 2.67 7.44
C LEU A 69 2.65 1.54 8.46
N THR A 70 3.79 1.10 8.98
CA THR A 70 3.91 0.00 9.97
C THR A 70 3.93 0.46 11.42
N ASP A 71 3.42 1.66 11.71
CA ASP A 71 3.32 2.18 13.07
C ASP A 71 2.45 1.26 13.95
N ASP A 72 2.68 1.22 15.28
CA ASP A 72 1.89 0.41 16.23
C ASP A 72 0.36 0.60 16.08
N ARG A 73 -0.04 1.78 15.59
CA ARG A 73 -1.42 2.13 15.25
C ARG A 73 -2.00 1.27 14.13
N ALA A 74 -1.25 1.00 13.07
CA ALA A 74 -1.69 0.16 11.95
C ALA A 74 -1.97 -1.28 12.41
N MET A 75 -1.23 -1.77 13.41
CA MET A 75 -1.40 -3.10 14.00
C MET A 75 -2.54 -3.18 15.02
N SER A 76 -2.92 -2.05 15.63
CA SER A 76 -3.98 -1.97 16.64
C SER A 76 -5.35 -1.57 16.10
N GLN A 77 -5.47 -1.22 14.81
CA GLN A 77 -6.76 -0.87 14.21
C GLN A 77 -7.69 -2.09 14.09
N ALA A 78 -8.99 -1.87 14.33
CA ALA A 78 -10.01 -2.90 14.17
C ALA A 78 -10.15 -3.37 12.71
N VAL A 79 -9.85 -2.49 11.74
CA VAL A 79 -9.73 -2.80 10.32
C VAL A 79 -8.28 -2.55 9.92
N SER A 80 -7.58 -3.58 9.46
CA SER A 80 -6.20 -3.44 9.03
C SER A 80 -6.13 -2.51 7.81
N PRO A 81 -5.28 -1.47 7.79
CA PRO A 81 -5.11 -0.62 6.61
C PRO A 81 -4.56 -1.40 5.41
N PHE A 82 -4.02 -2.59 5.64
CA PHE A 82 -3.51 -3.48 4.59
C PHE A 82 -4.56 -4.42 4.02
N THR A 83 -5.86 -4.22 4.30
CA THR A 83 -6.91 -5.13 3.83
C THR A 83 -7.09 -5.08 2.31
N ASP A 84 -7.13 -3.88 1.74
CA ASP A 84 -7.27 -3.63 0.30
C ASP A 84 -6.65 -2.27 -0.06
N VAL A 85 -6.49 -2.00 -1.37
CA VAL A 85 -5.86 -0.77 -1.87
C VAL A 85 -6.61 0.49 -1.43
N ASN A 86 -7.95 0.44 -1.39
CA ASN A 86 -8.76 1.56 -0.89
C ASN A 86 -8.48 1.86 0.59
N SER A 87 -8.44 0.83 1.43
CA SER A 87 -8.16 0.95 2.87
C SER A 87 -6.75 1.50 3.11
N LEU A 88 -5.77 1.05 2.34
CA LEU A 88 -4.39 1.54 2.41
C LEU A 88 -4.30 3.01 2.00
N THR A 89 -5.02 3.39 0.95
CA THR A 89 -5.08 4.76 0.47
C THR A 89 -5.68 5.69 1.52
N ALA A 90 -6.83 5.33 2.09
CA ALA A 90 -7.47 6.11 3.14
C ALA A 90 -6.56 6.28 4.37
N TYR A 91 -5.77 5.25 4.70
CA TYR A 91 -4.80 5.34 5.79
C TYR A 91 -3.64 6.28 5.48
N ILE A 92 -3.08 6.24 4.26
CA ILE A 92 -2.06 7.19 3.81
C ILE A 92 -2.60 8.62 3.85
N GLU A 93 -3.82 8.86 3.37
CA GLU A 93 -4.46 10.18 3.42
C GLU A 93 -4.63 10.68 4.86
N LEU A 94 -5.00 9.79 5.79
CA LEU A 94 -5.08 10.11 7.20
C LEU A 94 -3.71 10.54 7.75
N LEU A 95 -2.66 9.74 7.53
CA LEU A 95 -1.30 10.05 7.99
C LEU A 95 -0.80 11.38 7.43
N LEU A 96 -1.07 11.63 6.15
CA LEU A 96 -0.75 12.89 5.50
C LEU A 96 -1.57 14.06 6.09
N SER A 97 -2.80 13.83 6.52
CA SER A 97 -3.61 14.90 7.12
C SER A 97 -3.18 15.22 8.56
N GLU A 98 -2.73 14.23 9.33
CA GLU A 98 -2.27 14.41 10.72
C GLU A 98 -0.96 15.21 10.82
N GLN A 99 -0.09 15.09 9.82
CA GLN A 99 1.21 15.76 9.80
C GLN A 99 1.19 17.12 9.06
N ALA A 100 0.01 17.63 8.66
CA ALA A 100 -0.16 18.84 7.84
C ALA A 100 -0.19 20.14 8.65
#